data_AF-A0A932I4A9-F1
#
_entry.id   AF-A0A932I4A9-F1
#
_cell.length_a   1.000
_cell.length_b   1.000
_cell.length_c   1.000
_cell.angle_alpha   90.00
_cell.angle_beta   90.00
_cell.angle_gamma   90.00
#
_symmetry.space_group_name_H-M   'P 1'
#
loop_
_entity.id
_entity.type
_entity.pdbx_description
1 polymer ?
#
loop_
_entity_poly.entity_id
_entity_poly.type
_entity_poly.pdbx_seq_one_letter_code
_entity_poly.pdbx_strand_id
1 'polypeptide(L)'
;MPRPKIAKQLAKPDLPPYSLQGVISLLLKGWTHQKVADLYGVSRQAITQKVKGLWELLDPERLEAYEANRAKLLSGVEADLLELFGNRSKREKATLGNVAYAFTQIHQARRLEGGESTANFSLRAVVEAVNRENMAKREPEKAREATGAGERARDEAGA
;
A
#
# COMPACT_ATOMS: atom_id res chain seq x y z
N MET A 1 -26.17 26.47 -30.13
CA MET A 1 -24.98 27.25 -29.73
C MET A 1 -23.78 26.75 -30.53
N PRO A 2 -23.09 27.59 -31.32
CA PRO A 2 -21.90 27.18 -32.06
C PRO A 2 -20.74 26.91 -31.10
N ARG A 3 -20.05 25.77 -31.26
CA ARG A 3 -18.82 25.46 -30.53
C ARG A 3 -17.73 26.48 -30.92
N PRO A 4 -17.00 27.09 -29.98
CA PRO A 4 -15.93 28.00 -30.34
C PRO A 4 -14.86 27.25 -31.13
N LYS A 5 -14.46 27.83 -32.26
CA LYS A 5 -13.36 27.36 -33.10
C LYS A 5 -12.11 27.27 -32.21
N ILE A 6 -11.51 26.10 -32.15
CA ILE A 6 -10.22 25.86 -31.48
C ILE A 6 -9.22 26.81 -32.15
N ALA A 7 -8.96 27.93 -31.49
CA ALA A 7 -8.07 28.95 -32.00
C ALA A 7 -6.66 28.39 -32.06
N LYS A 8 -6.03 28.58 -33.23
CA LYS A 8 -4.62 28.35 -33.57
C LYS A 8 -3.73 28.04 -32.36
N GLN A 9 -3.22 26.81 -32.33
CA GLN A 9 -2.01 26.47 -31.60
C GLN A 9 -0.93 27.49 -31.97
N LEU A 10 -0.70 28.48 -31.09
CA LEU A 10 0.56 29.20 -31.07
C LEU A 10 1.58 28.16 -30.59
N ALA A 11 2.32 27.61 -31.54
CA ALA A 11 3.40 26.66 -31.32
C ALA A 11 4.49 27.30 -30.43
N LYS A 12 4.31 27.20 -29.11
CA LYS A 12 5.41 27.25 -28.17
C LYS A 12 5.88 25.80 -27.98
N PRO A 13 7.13 25.47 -28.34
CA PRO A 13 7.59 24.08 -28.51
C PRO A 13 7.55 23.21 -27.23
N ASP A 14 7.42 23.82 -26.04
CA ASP A 14 7.47 23.10 -24.76
C ASP A 14 6.14 23.05 -24.00
N LEU A 15 5.02 23.39 -24.66
CA LEU A 15 3.74 23.44 -23.95
C LEU A 15 3.09 22.05 -23.82
N PRO A 16 2.78 21.58 -22.60
CA PRO A 16 2.09 20.31 -22.43
C PRO A 16 0.70 20.36 -23.07
N PRO A 17 0.18 19.21 -23.56
CA PRO A 17 -1.13 19.16 -24.19
C PRO A 17 -2.21 19.68 -23.24
N TYR A 18 -3.34 20.14 -23.79
CA TYR A 18 -4.52 20.57 -23.01
C TYR A 18 -5.24 19.37 -22.36
N SER A 19 -4.52 18.61 -21.54
CA SER A 19 -5.02 17.55 -20.67
C SER A 19 -5.20 18.09 -19.24
N LEU A 20 -5.80 17.29 -18.35
CA LEU A 20 -5.86 17.63 -16.93
C LEU A 20 -4.46 17.72 -16.33
N GLN A 21 -3.60 16.75 -16.65
CA GLN A 21 -2.21 16.68 -16.20
C GLN A 21 -1.39 17.91 -16.64
N GLY A 22 -1.53 18.34 -17.89
CA GLY A 22 -0.84 19.52 -18.41
C GLY A 22 -1.22 20.80 -17.65
N VAL A 23 -2.52 21.00 -17.43
CA VAL A 23 -3.04 22.13 -16.65
C VAL A 23 -2.51 22.11 -15.21
N ILE A 24 -2.58 20.96 -14.52
CA ILE A 24 -2.07 20.81 -13.15
C ILE A 24 -0.58 21.12 -13.06
N SER A 25 0.23 20.61 -14.00
CA SER A 25 1.68 20.84 -13.97
C SER A 25 2.05 22.32 -14.01
N LEU A 26 1.25 23.15 -14.67
CA LEU A 26 1.43 24.60 -14.74
C LEU A 26 0.96 25.29 -13.45
N LEU A 27 -0.15 24.85 -12.87
CA LEU A 27 -0.65 25.38 -11.60
C LEU A 27 0.31 25.07 -10.44
N LEU A 28 0.91 23.88 -10.41
CA LEU A 28 1.93 23.50 -9.43
C LEU A 28 3.21 24.33 -9.58
N LYS A 29 3.52 24.83 -10.79
CA LYS A 29 4.60 25.81 -11.03
C LYS A 29 4.22 27.24 -10.60
N GLY A 30 3.06 27.44 -9.96
CA GLY A 30 2.59 28.73 -9.47
C GLY A 30 1.86 29.59 -10.52
N TRP A 31 1.45 29.02 -11.66
CA TRP A 31 0.70 29.77 -12.66
C TRP A 31 -0.74 29.98 -12.20
N THR A 32 -1.31 31.14 -12.50
CA THR A 32 -2.72 31.43 -12.18
C THR A 32 -3.65 30.79 -13.22
N HIS A 33 -4.90 30.49 -12.83
CA HIS A 33 -5.91 29.99 -13.76
C HIS A 33 -6.08 30.89 -14.99
N GLN A 34 -5.90 32.20 -14.84
CA GLN A 34 -5.98 33.15 -15.96
C GLN A 34 -4.81 32.96 -16.93
N LYS A 35 -3.57 32.89 -16.45
CA LYS A 35 -2.39 32.67 -17.31
C LYS A 35 -2.47 31.36 -18.07
N VAL A 36 -2.98 30.30 -17.44
CA VAL A 36 -3.19 29.00 -18.09
C VAL A 36 -4.31 29.07 -19.13
N ALA A 37 -5.38 29.80 -18.85
CA ALA A 37 -6.48 30.01 -19.79
C ALA A 37 -6.02 30.77 -21.04
N ASP A 38 -5.26 31.84 -20.86
CA ASP A 38 -4.69 32.65 -21.95
C ASP A 38 -3.73 31.81 -22.82
N LEU A 39 -2.96 30.94 -22.18
CA LEU A 39 -1.99 30.05 -22.84
C LEU A 39 -2.65 28.99 -23.73
N TYR A 40 -3.79 28.45 -23.30
CA TYR A 40 -4.55 27.46 -24.06
C TYR A 40 -5.68 28.06 -24.92
N GLY A 41 -5.89 29.36 -24.88
CA GLY A 41 -6.97 30.03 -25.61
C GLY A 41 -8.37 29.63 -25.14
N VAL A 42 -8.53 29.29 -23.85
CA VAL A 42 -9.81 28.90 -23.23
C VAL A 42 -10.25 29.92 -22.19
N SER A 43 -11.47 29.83 -21.69
CA SER A 43 -11.92 30.69 -20.59
C SER A 43 -11.32 30.25 -19.24
N ARG A 44 -11.13 31.20 -18.32
CA ARG A 44 -10.73 30.93 -16.93
C ARG A 44 -11.69 29.93 -16.25
N GLN A 45 -12.98 30.02 -16.56
CA GLN A 45 -13.99 29.11 -16.03
C GLN A 45 -13.77 27.67 -16.50
N ALA A 46 -13.36 27.46 -17.76
CA ALA A 46 -13.04 26.13 -18.28
C ALA A 46 -11.86 25.49 -17.52
N ILE A 47 -10.80 26.26 -17.22
CA ILE A 47 -9.69 25.79 -16.38
C ILE A 47 -10.18 25.44 -14.98
N THR A 48 -10.96 26.33 -14.35
CA THR A 48 -11.49 26.14 -12.99
C THR A 48 -12.35 24.87 -12.90
N GLN A 49 -13.28 24.66 -13.84
CA GLN A 49 -14.11 23.46 -13.87
C GLN A 49 -13.29 22.19 -14.10
N LYS A 50 -12.25 22.26 -14.93
CA LYS A 50 -11.37 21.12 -15.22
C LYS A 50 -10.59 20.65 -13.99
N VAL A 51 -10.19 21.57 -13.11
CA VAL A 51 -9.42 21.25 -11.89
C VAL A 51 -10.29 21.07 -10.64
N LYS A 52 -11.55 21.50 -10.67
CA LYS A 52 -12.47 21.48 -9.51
C LYS A 52 -12.56 20.10 -8.86
N GLY A 53 -12.83 19.06 -9.64
CA GLY A 53 -12.99 17.70 -9.11
C GLY A 53 -11.71 17.15 -8.47
N LEU A 54 -10.53 17.61 -8.89
CA LEU A 54 -9.28 17.23 -8.25
C LEU A 54 -9.10 17.95 -6.90
N TRP A 55 -9.40 19.24 -6.83
CA TRP A 55 -9.31 19.98 -5.56
C TRP A 55 -10.31 19.45 -4.53
N GLU A 56 -11.50 19.04 -4.96
CA GLU A 56 -12.48 18.36 -4.10
C GLU A 56 -12.00 16.97 -3.61
N LEU A 57 -11.08 16.33 -4.33
CA LEU A 57 -10.45 15.06 -3.93
C LEU A 57 -9.26 15.29 -2.99
N LEU A 58 -8.53 16.40 -3.18
CA LEU A 58 -7.37 16.81 -2.38
C LEU A 58 -7.75 17.65 -1.16
N ASP A 59 -9.05 17.75 -0.85
CA ASP A 59 -9.54 18.42 0.34
C ASP A 59 -9.00 17.70 1.60
N PRO A 60 -8.17 18.36 2.43
CA PRO A 60 -7.53 17.74 3.59
C PRO A 60 -8.53 17.08 4.54
N GLU A 61 -9.68 17.70 4.77
CA GLU A 61 -10.71 17.16 5.67
C GLU A 61 -11.30 15.85 5.14
N ARG A 62 -11.49 15.76 3.81
CA ARG A 62 -11.97 14.53 3.17
C ARG A 62 -10.92 13.44 3.16
N LEU A 63 -9.65 13.81 2.97
CA LEU A 63 -8.55 12.86 3.02
C LEU A 63 -8.40 12.27 4.42
N GLU A 64 -8.40 13.11 5.46
CA GLU A 64 -8.35 12.69 6.85
C GLU A 64 -9.56 11.81 7.21
N ALA A 65 -10.78 12.20 6.79
CA ALA A 65 -11.97 11.40 7.00
C ALA A 65 -11.91 10.03 6.31
N TYR A 66 -11.33 9.97 5.11
CA TYR A 66 -11.09 8.72 4.40
C TYR A 66 -10.08 7.85 5.13
N GLU A 67 -8.93 8.39 5.50
CA GLU A 67 -7.87 7.66 6.23
C GLU A 67 -8.40 7.10 7.56
N ALA A 68 -9.13 7.92 8.33
CA ALA A 68 -9.71 7.52 9.61
C ALA A 68 -10.77 6.41 9.50
N ASN A 69 -11.44 6.27 8.34
CA ASN A 69 -12.52 5.30 8.14
C ASN A 69 -12.18 4.20 7.13
N ARG A 70 -10.93 4.14 6.66
CA ARG A 70 -10.51 3.22 5.59
C ARG A 70 -10.80 1.76 5.91
N ALA A 71 -10.52 1.32 7.13
CA ALA A 71 -10.83 -0.05 7.57
C ALA A 71 -12.34 -0.38 7.54
N LYS A 72 -13.19 0.59 7.89
CA LYS A 72 -14.66 0.42 7.85
C LYS A 72 -15.16 0.35 6.42
N LEU A 73 -14.64 1.18 5.53
CA LEU A 73 -14.97 1.14 4.10
C LEU A 73 -14.61 -0.23 3.51
N LEU A 74 -13.41 -0.74 3.81
CA LEU A 74 -12.99 -2.07 3.36
C LEU A 74 -13.89 -3.18 3.92
N SER A 75 -14.38 -3.05 5.15
CA SER A 75 -15.34 -4.00 5.74
C SER A 75 -16.67 -4.03 5.00
N GLY A 76 -17.16 -2.89 4.52
CA GLY A 76 -18.35 -2.82 3.67
C GLY A 76 -18.15 -3.53 2.33
N VAL A 77 -17.02 -3.29 1.67
CA VAL A 77 -16.67 -3.97 0.41
C VAL A 77 -16.51 -5.48 0.62
N GLU A 78 -15.94 -5.91 1.75
CA GLU A 78 -15.83 -7.31 2.13
C GLU A 78 -17.21 -7.98 2.25
N ALA A 79 -18.18 -7.30 2.86
CA ALA A 79 -19.56 -7.77 2.97
C ALA A 79 -20.26 -7.90 1.60
N ASP A 80 -20.07 -6.92 0.72
CA ASP A 80 -20.61 -6.96 -0.65
C ASP A 80 -20.04 -8.15 -1.45
N LEU A 81 -18.74 -8.41 -1.30
CA LEU A 81 -18.09 -9.56 -1.94
C LEU A 81 -18.62 -10.90 -1.38
N LEU A 82 -18.89 -10.98 -0.07
CA LEU A 82 -19.56 -12.15 0.54
C LEU A 82 -20.97 -12.37 0.01
N GLU A 83 -21.73 -11.31 -0.20
CA GLU A 83 -23.06 -11.41 -0.80
C GLU A 83 -22.99 -12.00 -2.22
N LEU A 84 -21.99 -11.60 -3.01
CA LEU A 84 -21.76 -12.14 -4.35
C LEU A 84 -21.42 -13.64 -4.34
N PHE A 85 -20.78 -14.15 -3.28
CA PHE A 85 -20.54 -15.59 -3.13
C PHE A 85 -21.84 -16.37 -2.92
N GLY A 86 -22.72 -15.87 -2.06
CA GLY A 86 -23.99 -16.53 -1.73
C GLY A 86 -25.01 -16.47 -2.86
N ASN A 87 -25.01 -15.39 -3.64
CA ASN A 87 -26.07 -15.13 -4.62
C ASN A 87 -25.75 -15.72 -6.01
N ARG A 88 -26.44 -16.82 -6.38
CA ARG A 88 -26.21 -17.53 -7.65
C ARG A 88 -26.56 -16.71 -8.90
N SER A 89 -27.54 -15.81 -8.84
CA SER A 89 -27.91 -14.97 -9.98
C SER A 89 -26.92 -13.83 -10.24
N LYS A 90 -26.21 -13.36 -9.20
CA LYS A 90 -25.15 -12.35 -9.33
C LYS A 90 -23.81 -12.94 -9.80
N ARG A 91 -23.61 -14.26 -9.66
CA ARG A 91 -22.40 -15.00 -10.09
C ARG A 91 -22.25 -15.17 -11.60
N GLU A 92 -23.28 -14.90 -12.39
CA GLU A 92 -23.22 -15.08 -13.85
C GLU A 92 -22.33 -14.03 -14.55
N LYS A 93 -22.10 -12.87 -13.92
CA LYS A 93 -21.31 -11.77 -14.50
C LYS A 93 -19.84 -11.77 -14.11
N ALA A 94 -19.47 -12.41 -13.00
CA ALA A 94 -18.11 -12.48 -12.50
C ALA A 94 -17.75 -13.93 -12.20
N THR A 95 -16.64 -14.42 -12.73
CA THR A 95 -16.17 -15.77 -12.41
C THR A 95 -15.91 -15.86 -10.91
N LEU A 96 -16.39 -16.95 -10.28
CA LEU A 96 -16.27 -17.17 -8.84
C LEU A 96 -14.81 -17.04 -8.35
N GLY A 97 -13.85 -17.44 -9.19
CA GLY A 97 -12.43 -17.27 -8.93
C GLY A 97 -11.98 -15.82 -8.80
N ASN A 98 -12.49 -14.91 -9.64
CA ASN A 98 -12.15 -13.49 -9.55
C ASN A 98 -12.74 -12.85 -8.28
N VAL A 99 -13.95 -13.25 -7.90
CA VAL A 99 -14.58 -12.80 -6.64
C VAL A 99 -13.79 -13.28 -5.44
N ALA A 100 -13.33 -14.54 -5.44
CA ALA A 100 -12.51 -15.09 -4.36
C ALA A 100 -11.12 -14.45 -4.24
N TYR A 101 -10.49 -14.17 -5.38
CA TYR A 101 -9.24 -13.43 -5.40
C TYR A 101 -9.44 -12.02 -4.83
N ALA A 102 -10.44 -11.28 -5.32
CA ALA A 102 -10.76 -9.94 -4.82
C ALA A 102 -11.07 -9.93 -3.32
N PHE A 103 -11.86 -10.90 -2.84
CA PHE A 103 -12.17 -11.03 -1.42
C PHE A 103 -10.90 -11.20 -0.57
N THR A 104 -9.98 -12.07 -1.01
CA THR A 104 -8.71 -12.28 -0.30
C THR A 104 -7.89 -11.00 -0.21
N GLN A 105 -7.80 -10.23 -1.30
CA GLN A 105 -7.07 -8.96 -1.32
C GLN A 105 -7.70 -7.91 -0.40
N ILE A 106 -9.02 -7.74 -0.44
CA ILE A 106 -9.74 -6.79 0.41
C ILE A 106 -9.64 -7.18 1.89
N HIS A 107 -9.80 -8.47 2.19
CA HIS A 107 -9.65 -8.98 3.55
C HIS A 107 -8.25 -8.71 4.11
N GLN A 108 -7.19 -8.99 3.34
CA GLN A 108 -5.82 -8.69 3.75
C GLN A 108 -5.59 -7.19 3.95
N ALA A 109 -6.05 -6.36 3.02
CA ALA A 109 -5.96 -4.91 3.16
C ALA A 109 -6.67 -4.42 4.43
N ARG A 110 -7.91 -4.87 4.70
CA ARG A 110 -8.66 -4.52 5.91
C ARG A 110 -7.88 -4.89 7.17
N ARG A 111 -7.30 -6.10 7.21
CA ARG A 111 -6.49 -6.57 8.34
C ARG A 111 -5.28 -5.69 8.61
N LEU A 112 -4.57 -5.29 7.56
CA LEU A 112 -3.40 -4.42 7.67
C LEU A 112 -3.79 -3.02 8.17
N GLU A 113 -4.83 -2.43 7.57
CA GLU A 113 -5.34 -1.10 7.97
C GLU A 113 -5.96 -1.10 9.37
N GLY A 114 -6.50 -2.23 9.82
CA GLY A 114 -7.05 -2.42 11.17
C GLY A 114 -6.01 -2.72 12.24
N GLY A 115 -4.72 -2.74 11.91
CA GLY A 115 -3.65 -3.05 12.87
C GLY A 115 -3.56 -4.53 13.26
N GLU A 116 -4.33 -5.42 12.61
CA GLU A 116 -4.28 -6.88 12.82
C GLU A 116 -3.05 -7.53 12.15
N SER A 117 -2.11 -6.70 11.68
CA SER A 117 -0.83 -7.10 11.12
C SER A 117 0.15 -7.64 12.15
N THR A 118 -0.21 -7.64 13.44
CA THR A 118 0.61 -8.18 14.53
C THR A 118 0.35 -9.67 14.77
N ALA A 119 0.36 -10.49 13.72
CA ALA A 119 0.90 -11.83 13.90
C ALA A 119 2.41 -11.66 14.14
N ASN A 120 2.74 -11.27 15.37
CA ASN A 120 4.06 -10.98 15.89
C ASN A 120 4.95 -12.23 15.76
N PHE A 121 5.51 -12.48 14.57
CA PHE A 121 6.76 -13.21 14.49
C PHE A 121 7.85 -12.24 14.90
N SER A 122 7.97 -12.00 16.22
CA SER A 122 9.13 -11.33 16.77
C SER A 122 10.32 -12.23 16.48
N LEU A 123 10.99 -12.01 15.35
CA LEU A 123 12.19 -12.73 14.95
C LEU A 123 13.20 -12.73 16.09
N ARG A 124 13.23 -11.65 16.88
CA ARG A 124 14.02 -11.54 18.11
C ARG A 124 13.63 -12.58 19.16
N ALA A 125 12.34 -12.81 19.43
CA ALA A 125 11.90 -13.83 20.38
C ALA A 125 12.26 -15.26 19.92
N VAL A 126 12.21 -15.51 18.61
CA VAL A 126 12.61 -16.80 18.01
C VAL A 126 14.12 -17.00 18.10
N VAL A 127 14.91 -15.96 17.79
CA VAL A 127 16.37 -15.99 17.92
C VAL A 127 16.81 -16.17 19.37
N GLU A 128 16.16 -15.50 20.32
CA GLU A 128 16.42 -15.64 21.76
C GLU A 128 16.04 -17.04 22.29
N ALA A 129 14.96 -17.65 21.77
CA ALA A 129 14.59 -19.02 22.10
C ALA A 129 15.63 -20.03 21.58
N VAL A 130 16.01 -19.91 20.30
CA VAL A 130 17.02 -20.79 19.68
C VAL A 130 18.40 -20.65 20.33
N ASN A 131 18.81 -19.42 20.67
CA ASN A 131 20.09 -19.20 21.34
C ASN A 131 20.13 -19.79 22.76
N ARG A 132 19.03 -19.70 23.53
CA ARG A 132 18.95 -20.35 24.85
C ARG A 132 19.05 -21.87 24.75
N GLU A 133 18.34 -22.47 23.79
CA GLU A 133 18.37 -23.91 23.58
C GLU A 133 19.77 -24.41 23.17
N ASN A 134 20.47 -23.66 22.31
CA ASN A 134 21.82 -23.98 21.88
C ASN A 134 22.87 -23.84 23.00
N MET A 135 22.70 -22.86 23.90
CA MET A 135 23.59 -22.72 25.07
C MET A 135 23.36 -23.85 26.08
N ALA A 136 22.10 -24.22 26.35
CA ALA A 136 21.76 -25.32 27.25
C ALA A 136 22.28 -26.69 26.76
N LYS A 137 22.41 -26.89 25.43
CA LYS A 137 22.97 -28.11 24.85
C LYS A 137 24.51 -28.15 24.89
N ARG A 138 25.19 -27.00 24.89
CA ARG A 138 26.66 -26.90 24.88
C ARG A 138 27.31 -27.09 26.26
N GLU A 139 26.63 -26.74 27.33
CA GLU A 139 27.13 -26.91 28.71
C GLU A 139 27.34 -28.37 29.14
N PRO A 140 26.42 -29.32 28.88
CA PRO A 140 26.65 -30.72 29.24
C PRO A 140 27.70 -31.42 28.38
N GLU A 141 27.94 -30.95 27.15
CA GLU A 141 28.96 -31.51 26.25
C GLU A 141 30.38 -31.15 26.72
N LYS A 142 30.60 -29.88 27.07
CA LYS A 142 31.87 -29.43 27.68
C LYS A 142 32.15 -30.10 29.03
N ALA A 143 31.11 -30.34 29.83
CA ALA A 143 31.25 -31.04 31.11
C ALA A 143 31.69 -32.50 30.95
N ARG A 144 31.25 -33.18 29.87
CA ARG A 144 31.65 -34.56 29.52
C ARG A 144 33.06 -34.63 28.93
N GLU A 145 33.45 -33.65 28.12
CA GLU A 145 34.82 -33.55 27.61
C GLU A 145 35.84 -33.27 28.73
N ALA A 146 35.49 -32.42 29.71
CA ALA A 146 36.35 -32.12 30.85
C ALA A 146 36.55 -33.32 31.80
N THR A 147 35.52 -34.16 31.98
CA THR A 147 35.63 -35.39 32.78
C THR A 147 36.38 -36.50 32.03
N GLY A 148 36.16 -36.66 30.71
CA GLY A 148 36.86 -37.66 29.89
C GLY A 148 38.36 -37.36 29.67
N ALA A 149 38.76 -36.09 29.64
CA ALA A 149 40.17 -35.70 29.54
C ALA A 149 40.96 -35.95 30.83
N GLY A 150 40.31 -35.84 31.99
CA GLY A 150 40.93 -36.12 33.30
C GLY A 150 41.19 -37.60 33.57
N GLU A 151 40.41 -38.50 32.95
CA GLU A 151 40.52 -39.94 33.13
C GLU A 151 41.65 -40.54 32.26
N ARG A 152 41.80 -40.09 31.00
CA ARG A 152 42.91 -40.52 30.12
C ARG A 152 44.29 -40.05 30.60
N ALA A 153 44.37 -38.89 31.25
CA ALA A 153 45.63 -38.38 31.80
C ALA A 153 46.12 -39.16 33.03
N ARG A 154 45.26 -39.96 33.70
CA ARG A 154 45.66 -40.81 34.82
C ARG A 154 46.18 -42.17 34.36
N ASP A 155 45.65 -42.71 33.27
CA ASP A 155 46.08 -44.00 32.73
C ASP A 155 47.45 -43.94 32.03
N GLU A 156 47.84 -42.78 31.48
CA GLU A 156 49.16 -42.59 30.85
C GLU A 156 50.30 -42.29 31.85
N ALA A 157 49.99 -41.96 33.11
CA ALA A 157 50.99 -41.69 34.15
C ALA A 157 51.29 -42.92 35.05
N GLY A 158 50.61 -44.05 34.82
CA GLY A 158 50.69 -45.27 35.62
C GLY A 158 51.30 -46.49 34.92
N ALA A 159 51.90 -46.32 33.74
CA ALA A 159 52.58 -47.38 32.97
C ALA A 159 54.09 -47.17 32.91
#